data_AF-A0A2V8FAV8-F1
#
_entry.id   AF-A0A2V8FAV8-F1
#
_cell.length_a   1.000
_cell.length_b   1.000
_cell.length_c   1.000
_cell.angle_alpha   90.00
_cell.angle_beta   90.00
_cell.angle_gamma   90.00
#
_symmetry.space_group_name_H-M   'P 1'
#
loop_
_entity.id
_entity.type
_entity.pdbx_description
1 polymer ?
#
loop_
_entity_poly.entity_id
_entity_poly.type
_entity_poly.pdbx_seq_one_letter_code
_entity_poly.pdbx_strand_id
1 'polypeptide(L)'
;MTRIRSVTAADADAWGRMRLALWPEGSFSDHQVAIEQYLAGHRHEPQEVLLAVTEANVPVGVAELSIRNIVDGCRTDRVAYLEGWYVTPDARRQGVGRALVEAAETWAINQGCVELGSDTSIENVVSHSAHRALGFVETGQLRAFRKDLVVPAPSTGHPLSHAHAIDPFSGTFKGDGTWHDAAGKSSSYRVVQTNAATSDGFDVTFRHDFDDGSVVDARFAMTWIAPHVFRLEVPGAPGGNGPIGNGYVFGGYCHYHMRVGESFVEASYRATGDALEVFGSSTRNAEGLYIAWRETLRRD
;
A
#
# COMPACT_ATOMS: atom_id res chain seq x y z
N MET A 1 -20.49 25.00 29.74
CA MET A 1 -19.48 23.94 29.87
C MET A 1 -19.16 23.39 28.50
N THR A 2 -17.89 23.23 28.14
CA THR A 2 -17.48 22.71 26.82
C THR A 2 -17.38 21.20 26.88
N ARG A 3 -17.91 20.51 25.87
CA ARG A 3 -17.85 19.04 25.75
C ARG A 3 -16.83 18.65 24.69
N ILE A 4 -15.99 17.66 24.99
CA ILE A 4 -15.03 17.08 24.04
C ILE A 4 -15.58 15.75 23.51
N ARG A 5 -15.47 15.53 22.21
CA ARG A 5 -15.85 14.27 21.54
C ARG A 5 -15.05 14.07 20.26
N SER A 6 -14.97 12.84 19.76
CA SER A 6 -14.46 12.59 18.40
C SER A 6 -15.31 13.33 17.36
N VAL A 7 -14.66 13.72 16.27
CA VAL A 7 -15.33 14.28 15.08
C VAL A 7 -16.23 13.25 14.42
N THR A 8 -17.22 13.75 13.71
CA THR A 8 -18.10 12.97 12.83
C THR A 8 -18.10 13.59 11.44
N ALA A 9 -18.70 12.92 10.45
CA ALA A 9 -18.82 13.47 9.10
C ALA A 9 -19.56 14.84 9.06
N ALA A 10 -20.45 15.10 10.01
CA ALA A 10 -21.16 16.37 10.11
C ALA A 10 -20.24 17.55 10.51
N ASP A 11 -19.06 17.27 11.06
CA ASP A 11 -18.12 18.29 11.52
C ASP A 11 -17.09 18.71 10.46
N ALA A 12 -17.12 18.09 9.26
CA ALA A 12 -16.09 18.24 8.24
C ALA A 12 -15.83 19.70 7.85
N ASP A 13 -16.88 20.50 7.64
CA ASP A 13 -16.73 21.93 7.29
C ASP A 13 -16.13 22.73 8.45
N ALA A 14 -16.62 22.52 9.68
CA ALA A 14 -16.13 23.22 10.86
C ALA A 14 -14.66 22.86 11.17
N TRP A 15 -14.30 21.59 11.07
CA TRP A 15 -12.93 21.12 11.19
C TRP A 15 -12.05 21.74 10.09
N GLY A 16 -12.51 21.74 8.83
CA GLY A 16 -11.79 22.37 7.71
C GLY A 16 -11.51 23.85 7.94
N ARG A 17 -12.47 24.61 8.49
CA ARG A 17 -12.26 26.03 8.83
C ARG A 17 -11.24 26.22 9.93
N MET A 18 -11.23 25.33 10.93
CA MET A 18 -10.23 25.37 12.00
C MET A 18 -8.84 24.98 11.49
N ARG A 19 -8.71 24.00 10.60
CA ARG A 19 -7.45 23.66 9.94
C ARG A 19 -6.92 24.82 9.10
N LEU A 20 -7.79 25.49 8.32
CA LEU A 20 -7.39 26.66 7.54
C LEU A 20 -6.92 27.82 8.43
N ALA A 21 -7.56 28.00 9.60
CA ALA A 21 -7.13 29.02 10.56
C ALA A 21 -5.82 28.66 11.29
N LEU A 22 -5.52 27.37 11.46
CA LEU A 22 -4.29 26.87 12.08
C LEU A 22 -3.11 26.85 11.08
N TRP A 23 -3.37 26.42 9.84
CA TRP A 23 -2.41 26.25 8.75
C TRP A 23 -2.89 27.00 7.51
N PRO A 24 -2.69 28.33 7.46
CA PRO A 24 -3.17 29.18 6.38
C PRO A 24 -2.43 29.00 5.06
N GLU A 25 -1.30 28.30 5.05
CA GLU A 25 -0.51 28.02 3.84
C GLU A 25 -1.20 27.00 2.91
N GLY A 26 -2.12 26.19 3.45
CA GLY A 26 -2.94 25.27 2.66
C GLY A 26 -4.25 25.90 2.19
N SER A 27 -4.82 25.41 1.08
CA SER A 27 -6.16 25.84 0.67
C SER A 27 -7.24 25.10 1.46
N PHE A 28 -8.43 25.70 1.57
CA PHE A 28 -9.58 25.03 2.18
C PHE A 28 -9.91 23.71 1.46
N SER A 29 -9.78 23.68 0.14
CA SER A 29 -9.98 22.48 -0.67
C SER A 29 -9.00 21.37 -0.31
N ASP A 30 -7.72 21.69 -0.11
CA ASP A 30 -6.71 20.69 0.28
C ASP A 30 -7.02 20.11 1.67
N HIS A 31 -7.45 20.97 2.60
CA HIS A 31 -7.89 20.54 3.92
C HIS A 31 -9.13 19.65 3.85
N GLN A 32 -10.12 19.98 3.01
CA GLN A 32 -11.32 19.16 2.80
C GLN A 32 -10.99 17.77 2.28
N VAL A 33 -10.12 17.66 1.27
CA VAL A 33 -9.68 16.37 0.73
C VAL A 33 -9.04 15.50 1.82
N ALA A 34 -8.18 16.08 2.65
CA ALA A 34 -7.54 15.35 3.75
C ALA A 34 -8.56 14.89 4.82
N ILE A 35 -9.58 15.71 5.10
CA ILE A 35 -10.66 15.39 6.04
C ILE A 35 -11.54 14.26 5.50
N GLU A 36 -11.92 14.31 4.22
CA GLU A 36 -12.69 13.25 3.57
C GLU A 36 -11.94 11.92 3.58
N GLN A 37 -10.63 11.95 3.29
CA GLN A 37 -9.78 10.76 3.38
C GLN A 37 -9.74 10.19 4.81
N TYR A 38 -9.63 11.04 5.83
CA TYR A 38 -9.69 10.61 7.23
C TYR A 38 -11.03 9.98 7.58
N LEU A 39 -12.14 10.65 7.26
CA LEU A 39 -13.49 10.17 7.57
C LEU A 39 -13.85 8.87 6.84
N ALA A 40 -13.27 8.66 5.65
CA ALA A 40 -13.42 7.42 4.89
C ALA A 40 -12.47 6.29 5.36
N GLY A 41 -11.59 6.54 6.34
CA GLY A 41 -10.61 5.55 6.81
C GLY A 41 -9.45 5.30 5.85
N HIS A 42 -9.25 6.18 4.85
CA HIS A 42 -8.18 6.08 3.86
C HIS A 42 -6.90 6.81 4.26
N ARG A 43 -6.86 7.40 5.45
CA ARG A 43 -5.73 8.18 5.95
C ARG A 43 -5.25 7.60 7.27
N HIS A 44 -3.94 7.39 7.39
CA HIS A 44 -3.32 6.87 8.62
C HIS A 44 -3.12 7.94 9.70
N GLU A 45 -2.99 9.22 9.32
CA GLU A 45 -2.76 10.33 10.25
C GLU A 45 -3.63 11.55 9.90
N PRO A 46 -4.27 12.20 10.88
CA PRO A 46 -4.30 11.84 12.30
C PRO A 46 -5.03 10.51 12.55
N GLN A 47 -4.79 9.87 13.70
CA GLN A 47 -5.46 8.65 14.15
C GLN A 47 -6.72 8.94 14.98
N GLU A 48 -6.78 10.09 15.63
CA GLU A 48 -7.95 10.58 16.36
C GLU A 48 -8.06 12.09 16.18
N VAL A 49 -9.29 12.61 16.12
CA VAL A 49 -9.54 14.04 16.05
C VAL A 49 -10.64 14.39 17.05
N LEU A 50 -10.26 15.15 18.07
CA LEU A 50 -11.15 15.59 19.14
C LEU A 50 -11.67 16.99 18.84
N LEU A 51 -12.97 17.17 18.99
CA LEU A 51 -13.69 18.41 18.78
C LEU A 51 -14.22 18.94 20.11
N ALA A 52 -13.94 20.21 20.39
CA ALA A 52 -14.57 20.95 21.47
C ALA A 52 -15.85 21.61 20.95
N VAL A 53 -16.98 21.29 21.58
CA VAL A 53 -18.29 21.87 21.25
C VAL A 53 -18.89 22.59 22.44
N THR A 54 -19.56 23.71 22.19
CA THR A 54 -20.35 24.43 23.20
C THR A 54 -21.61 23.65 23.57
N GLU A 55 -22.35 24.12 24.59
CA GLU A 55 -23.67 23.55 24.96
C GLU A 55 -24.68 23.62 23.80
N ALA A 56 -24.57 24.62 22.94
CA ALA A 56 -25.36 24.76 21.72
C ALA A 56 -24.86 23.88 20.56
N ASN A 57 -23.94 22.94 20.82
CA ASN A 57 -23.28 22.08 19.82
C ASN A 57 -22.50 22.84 18.73
N VAL A 58 -22.02 24.05 19.04
CA VAL A 58 -21.16 24.81 18.11
C VAL A 58 -19.71 24.37 18.28
N PRO A 59 -19.02 23.90 17.21
CA PRO A 59 -17.59 23.60 17.27
C PRO A 59 -16.75 24.86 17.50
N VAL A 60 -15.87 24.81 18.50
CA VAL A 60 -15.05 25.95 18.93
C VAL A 60 -13.57 25.62 19.11
N GLY A 61 -13.18 24.35 18.94
CA GLY A 61 -11.78 23.96 18.96
C GLY A 61 -11.59 22.53 18.49
N VAL A 62 -10.35 22.20 18.13
CA VAL A 62 -9.95 20.88 17.63
C VAL A 62 -8.56 20.51 18.15
N ALA A 63 -8.35 19.21 18.38
CA ALA A 63 -7.06 18.59 18.58
C ALA A 63 -6.93 17.37 17.66
N GLU A 64 -5.89 17.37 16.81
CA GLU A 64 -5.53 16.24 15.94
C GLU A 64 -4.42 15.43 16.61
N LEU A 65 -4.57 14.10 16.68
CA LEU A 65 -3.71 13.21 17.46
C LEU A 65 -3.21 12.04 16.62
N SER A 66 -1.96 11.62 16.84
CA SER A 66 -1.37 10.44 16.22
C SER A 66 -0.54 9.63 17.24
N ILE A 67 -0.11 8.42 16.84
CA ILE A 67 0.89 7.64 17.57
C ILE A 67 2.15 7.58 16.71
N ARG A 68 3.27 8.06 17.26
CA ARG A 68 4.57 8.10 16.59
C ARG A 68 5.57 7.18 17.28
N ASN A 69 6.50 6.65 16.49
CA ASN A 69 7.56 5.77 17.00
C ASN A 69 8.84 6.53 17.38
N ILE A 70 9.06 7.72 16.84
CA ILE A 70 10.22 8.57 17.13
C ILE A 70 9.71 10.01 17.25
N VAL A 71 9.92 10.60 18.43
CA VAL A 71 9.58 11.99 18.74
C VAL A 71 10.74 12.63 19.48
N ASP A 72 11.17 13.81 19.02
CA ASP A 72 12.30 14.52 19.60
C ASP A 72 12.08 14.84 21.09
N GLY A 73 12.97 14.33 21.93
CA GLY A 73 12.93 14.53 23.38
C GLY A 73 12.08 13.55 24.18
N CYS A 74 11.33 12.66 23.53
CA CYS A 74 10.65 11.55 24.20
C CYS A 74 11.58 10.35 24.38
N ARG A 75 11.26 9.49 25.35
CA ARG A 75 12.12 8.38 25.81
C ARG A 75 11.63 7.01 25.36
N THR A 76 10.39 6.91 24.92
CA THR A 76 9.74 5.68 24.45
C THR A 76 9.61 5.66 22.94
N ASP A 77 9.37 4.46 22.39
CA ASP A 77 9.13 4.18 20.97
C ASP A 77 7.64 4.17 20.60
N ARG A 78 6.78 4.65 21.51
CA ARG A 78 5.33 4.74 21.31
C ARG A 78 4.78 5.97 22.01
N VAL A 79 4.78 7.08 21.30
CA VAL A 79 4.46 8.42 21.82
C VAL A 79 3.17 8.91 21.19
N ALA A 80 2.22 9.36 22.02
CA ALA A 80 1.08 10.09 21.50
C ALA A 80 1.55 11.48 21.08
N TYR A 81 1.08 11.98 19.95
CA TYR A 81 1.53 13.26 19.42
C TYR A 81 0.34 14.18 19.15
N LEU A 82 0.42 15.40 19.67
CA LEU A 82 -0.53 16.47 19.37
C LEU A 82 -0.09 17.17 18.08
N GLU A 83 -0.68 16.72 16.96
CA GLU A 83 -0.37 17.15 15.58
C GLU A 83 -0.85 18.58 15.30
N GLY A 84 -2.02 18.91 15.81
CA GLY A 84 -2.64 20.21 15.62
C GLY A 84 -3.55 20.54 16.79
N TRP A 85 -3.50 21.79 17.25
CA TRP A 85 -4.29 22.26 18.37
C TRP A 85 -4.78 23.68 18.12
N TYR A 86 -6.09 23.84 17.98
CA TYR A 86 -6.70 25.13 17.68
C TYR A 86 -7.96 25.37 18.49
N VAL A 87 -8.16 26.63 18.89
CA VAL A 87 -9.37 27.13 19.52
C VAL A 87 -9.75 28.45 18.85
N THR A 88 -11.03 28.63 18.52
CA THR A 88 -11.54 29.86 17.91
C THR A 88 -11.27 31.06 18.82
N PRO A 89 -10.98 32.26 18.27
CA PRO A 89 -10.58 33.42 19.06
C PRO A 89 -11.52 33.71 20.25
N ASP A 90 -12.82 33.67 20.01
CA ASP A 90 -13.86 33.98 21.00
C ASP A 90 -14.01 32.92 22.10
N ALA A 91 -13.45 31.73 21.92
CA ALA A 91 -13.46 30.64 22.92
C ALA A 91 -12.10 30.48 23.64
N ARG A 92 -11.09 31.28 23.29
CA ARG A 92 -9.77 31.25 23.96
C ARG A 92 -9.87 31.77 25.39
N ARG A 93 -8.91 31.35 26.22
CA ARG A 93 -8.78 31.74 27.64
C ARG A 93 -9.97 31.36 28.53
N GLN A 94 -10.86 30.51 28.05
CA GLN A 94 -12.01 29.97 28.80
C GLN A 94 -11.85 28.50 29.18
N GLY A 95 -10.62 27.96 29.12
CA GLY A 95 -10.34 26.57 29.47
C GLY A 95 -10.57 25.54 28.35
N VAL A 96 -11.09 25.94 27.18
CA VAL A 96 -11.35 25.04 26.04
C VAL A 96 -10.10 24.29 25.59
N GLY A 97 -8.97 25.00 25.44
CA GLY A 97 -7.72 24.39 25.05
C GLY A 97 -7.21 23.37 26.06
N ARG A 98 -7.38 23.64 27.36
CA ARG A 98 -7.04 22.69 28.43
C ARG A 98 -7.87 21.42 28.31
N ALA A 99 -9.19 21.57 28.15
CA ALA A 99 -10.09 20.42 28.04
C ALA A 99 -9.75 19.52 26.82
N LEU A 100 -9.32 20.12 25.70
CA LEU A 100 -8.84 19.35 24.54
C LEU A 100 -7.58 18.53 24.86
N VAL A 101 -6.61 19.12 25.55
CA VAL A 101 -5.36 18.44 25.93
C VAL A 101 -5.61 17.35 26.97
N GLU A 102 -6.43 17.58 27.98
CA GLU A 102 -6.81 16.56 28.98
C GLU A 102 -7.52 15.35 28.31
N ALA A 103 -8.34 15.62 27.29
CA ALA A 103 -8.95 14.55 26.49
C ALA A 103 -7.93 13.83 25.61
N ALA A 104 -6.93 14.54 25.07
CA ALA A 104 -5.82 13.95 24.33
C ALA A 104 -4.94 13.06 25.21
N GLU A 105 -4.66 13.46 26.45
CA GLU A 105 -3.96 12.64 27.45
C GLU A 105 -4.74 11.36 27.76
N THR A 106 -6.05 11.48 27.97
CA THR A 106 -6.93 10.32 28.20
C THR A 106 -6.89 9.35 27.02
N TRP A 107 -6.97 9.88 25.80
CA TRP A 107 -6.81 9.08 24.59
C TRP A 107 -5.44 8.40 24.53
N ALA A 108 -4.36 9.15 24.78
CA ALA A 108 -2.99 8.63 24.76
C ALA A 108 -2.80 7.46 25.72
N ILE A 109 -3.28 7.59 26.96
CA ILE A 109 -3.25 6.53 27.98
C ILE A 109 -3.99 5.29 27.50
N ASN A 110 -5.18 5.45 26.91
CA ASN A 110 -5.96 4.34 26.36
C ASN A 110 -5.28 3.65 25.16
N GLN A 111 -4.44 4.39 24.44
CA GLN A 111 -3.59 3.80 23.39
C GLN A 111 -2.38 3.04 23.99
N GLY A 112 -2.06 3.20 25.27
CA GLY A 112 -0.88 2.61 25.91
C GLY A 112 0.37 3.48 25.81
N CYS A 113 0.22 4.78 25.55
CA CYS A 113 1.31 5.73 25.65
C CYS A 113 1.54 6.17 27.10
N VAL A 114 2.80 6.46 27.43
CA VAL A 114 3.20 7.05 28.71
C VAL A 114 3.78 8.47 28.54
N GLU A 115 3.89 8.94 27.29
CA GLU A 115 4.37 10.27 26.90
C GLU A 115 3.42 10.88 25.85
N LEU A 116 3.18 12.19 25.96
CA LEU A 116 2.47 13.02 24.97
C LEU A 116 3.44 14.09 24.45
N GLY A 117 3.85 13.97 23.19
CA GLY A 117 4.68 14.93 22.49
C GLY A 117 3.85 15.99 21.75
N SER A 118 4.47 17.14 21.50
CA SER A 118 3.96 18.17 20.60
C SER A 118 5.12 19.10 20.20
N ASP A 119 4.92 19.87 19.13
CA ASP A 119 5.84 20.93 18.73
C ASP A 119 5.10 22.25 18.52
N THR A 120 5.89 23.31 18.35
CA THR A 120 5.40 24.60 17.90
C THR A 120 6.55 25.38 17.27
N SER A 121 6.25 26.32 16.37
CA SER A 121 7.25 27.30 15.89
C SER A 121 7.84 28.09 17.07
N ILE A 122 9.13 28.39 16.99
CA ILE A 122 9.92 29.12 18.00
C ILE A 122 9.33 30.53 18.25
N GLU A 123 8.73 31.10 17.21
CA GLU A 123 8.16 32.44 17.17
C GLU A 123 6.75 32.47 17.77
N ASN A 124 6.09 31.31 17.91
CA ASN A 124 4.75 31.20 18.46
C ASN A 124 4.77 31.16 20.00
N VAL A 125 5.10 32.31 20.59
CA VAL A 125 5.17 32.51 22.05
C VAL A 125 3.87 32.20 22.79
N VAL A 126 2.72 32.34 22.11
CA VAL A 126 1.40 32.01 22.67
C VAL A 126 1.26 30.51 22.84
N SER A 127 1.59 29.74 21.80
CA SER A 127 1.59 28.27 21.85
C SER A 127 2.59 27.76 22.89
N HIS A 128 3.81 28.32 22.95
CA HIS A 128 4.80 27.93 23.95
C HIS A 128 4.27 28.14 25.38
N SER A 129 3.67 29.30 25.66
CA SER A 129 3.07 29.60 26.97
C SER A 129 1.89 28.67 27.29
N ALA A 130 1.10 28.29 26.27
CA ALA A 130 -0.03 27.39 26.42
C ALA A 130 0.42 25.95 26.76
N HIS A 131 1.43 25.42 26.08
CA HIS A 131 2.04 24.13 26.37
C HIS A 131 2.58 24.08 27.81
N ARG A 132 3.39 25.08 28.21
CA ARG A 132 3.95 25.12 29.58
C ARG A 132 2.89 25.21 30.67
N ALA A 133 1.80 25.96 30.41
CA ALA A 133 0.69 26.07 31.35
C ALA A 133 -0.08 24.75 31.55
N LEU A 134 0.12 23.76 30.68
CA LEU A 134 -0.48 22.43 30.72
C LEU A 134 0.53 21.34 31.10
N GLY A 135 1.73 21.71 31.56
CA GLY A 135 2.71 20.75 32.08
C GLY A 135 3.67 20.15 31.05
N PHE A 136 3.58 20.56 29.77
CA PHE A 136 4.62 20.23 28.80
C PHE A 136 5.95 20.89 29.19
N VAL A 137 7.05 20.17 28.97
CA VAL A 137 8.42 20.65 29.17
C VAL A 137 9.09 20.77 27.80
N GLU A 138 9.74 21.91 27.55
CA GLU A 138 10.53 22.12 26.32
C GLU A 138 11.73 21.16 26.33
N THR A 139 11.82 20.29 25.33
CA THR A 139 12.89 19.28 25.19
C THR A 139 14.05 19.75 24.32
N GLY A 140 13.79 20.69 23.40
CA GLY A 140 14.80 21.28 22.52
C GLY A 140 14.21 22.20 21.47
N GLN A 141 15.08 22.90 20.73
CA GLN A 141 14.73 23.71 19.57
C GLN A 141 15.38 23.11 18.33
N LEU A 142 14.57 22.85 17.31
CA LEU A 142 14.99 22.11 16.12
C LEU A 142 15.08 23.04 14.91
N ARG A 143 16.10 22.78 14.07
CA ARG A 143 16.16 23.30 12.70
C ARG A 143 16.03 22.13 11.76
N ALA A 144 14.87 22.01 11.13
CA ALA A 144 14.59 20.94 10.18
C ALA A 144 15.29 21.22 8.83
N PHE A 145 15.96 20.21 8.28
CA PHE A 145 16.52 20.23 6.93
C PHE A 145 15.90 19.09 6.13
N ARG A 146 15.48 19.39 4.89
CA ARG A 146 15.05 18.40 3.91
C ARG A 146 15.90 18.58 2.67
N LYS A 147 16.41 17.48 2.11
CA LYS A 147 17.08 17.48 0.81
C LYS A 147 16.31 16.54 -0.10
N ASP A 148 15.77 17.09 -1.18
CA ASP A 148 15.24 16.25 -2.25
C ASP A 148 16.40 15.44 -2.83
N LEU A 149 16.26 14.12 -2.76
CA LEU A 149 17.17 13.22 -3.46
C LEU A 149 16.73 13.21 -4.91
N VAL A 150 17.68 13.46 -5.80
CA VAL A 150 17.50 13.09 -7.21
C VAL A 150 17.57 11.58 -7.22
N VAL A 151 16.42 10.93 -7.16
CA VAL A 151 16.31 9.56 -7.62
C VAL A 151 16.58 9.65 -9.12
N PRO A 152 17.68 9.07 -9.63
CA PRO A 152 17.93 9.08 -11.05
C PRO A 152 16.67 8.54 -11.74
N ALA A 153 16.17 9.23 -12.76
CA ALA A 153 15.21 8.61 -13.66
C ALA A 153 15.79 7.25 -14.05
N PRO A 154 15.01 6.16 -14.07
CA PRO A 154 15.52 4.87 -14.54
C PRO A 154 16.20 5.14 -15.89
N SER A 155 17.50 4.88 -15.97
CA SER A 155 18.33 5.31 -17.08
C SER A 155 17.74 4.75 -18.37
N THR A 156 17.09 5.61 -19.17
CA THR A 156 16.79 5.32 -20.57
C THR A 156 18.13 5.39 -21.30
N GLY A 157 18.85 4.27 -21.35
CA GLY A 157 20.10 4.16 -22.11
C GLY A 157 21.35 3.96 -21.27
N HIS A 158 21.52 2.74 -20.76
CA HIS A 158 22.78 2.02 -20.92
C HIS A 158 22.43 0.72 -21.66
N PRO A 159 23.29 0.14 -22.52
CA PRO A 159 23.03 -1.18 -23.05
C PRO A 159 22.88 -2.12 -21.86
N LEU A 160 21.71 -2.75 -21.78
CA LEU A 160 21.32 -3.67 -20.74
C LEU A 160 22.30 -4.85 -20.68
N SER A 161 23.38 -4.69 -19.92
CA SER A 161 24.33 -5.76 -19.71
C SER A 161 23.77 -6.67 -18.60
N HIS A 162 23.16 -7.78 -19.02
CA HIS A 162 22.98 -9.03 -18.28
C HIS A 162 21.86 -9.18 -17.21
N ALA A 163 20.97 -8.20 -16.98
CA ALA A 163 19.83 -8.37 -16.05
C ALA A 163 18.46 -8.68 -16.70
N HIS A 164 18.42 -8.87 -18.02
CA HIS A 164 17.18 -9.00 -18.83
C HIS A 164 17.03 -10.36 -19.53
N ALA A 165 17.75 -11.37 -19.06
CA ALA A 165 17.82 -12.64 -19.73
C ALA A 165 16.79 -13.62 -19.15
N ILE A 166 15.88 -14.09 -20.02
CA ILE A 166 15.14 -15.33 -19.78
C ILE A 166 15.90 -16.55 -20.32
N ASP A 167 17.19 -16.44 -20.66
CA ASP A 167 17.98 -17.49 -21.32
C ASP A 167 17.77 -18.92 -20.75
N PRO A 168 17.72 -19.12 -19.40
CA PRO A 168 17.45 -20.46 -18.85
C PRO A 168 16.07 -21.02 -19.25
N PHE A 169 15.10 -20.14 -19.47
CA PHE A 169 13.73 -20.47 -19.83
C PHE A 169 13.45 -20.31 -21.32
N SER A 170 14.28 -19.62 -22.10
CA SER A 170 14.02 -19.39 -23.53
C SER A 170 13.99 -20.69 -24.31
N GLY A 171 13.15 -20.79 -25.34
CA GLY A 171 13.07 -21.94 -26.25
C GLY A 171 11.73 -22.65 -26.22
N THR A 172 11.61 -23.71 -27.02
CA THR A 172 10.44 -24.59 -27.05
C THR A 172 10.70 -25.83 -26.19
N PHE A 173 9.73 -26.19 -25.38
CA PHE A 173 9.75 -27.32 -24.47
C PHE A 173 8.52 -28.18 -24.69
N LYS A 174 8.70 -29.49 -24.55
CA LYS A 174 7.64 -30.49 -24.61
C LYS A 174 7.70 -31.43 -23.43
N GLY A 175 6.55 -31.89 -22.97
CA GLY A 175 6.48 -32.89 -21.92
C GLY A 175 5.05 -33.12 -21.47
N ASP A 176 4.94 -33.51 -20.20
CA ASP A 176 3.68 -33.93 -19.61
C ASP A 176 3.43 -33.16 -18.31
N GLY A 177 2.15 -32.95 -18.04
CA GLY A 177 1.61 -32.36 -16.82
C GLY A 177 0.65 -33.29 -16.12
N THR A 178 0.50 -33.06 -14.82
CA THR A 178 -0.55 -33.69 -14.01
C THR A 178 -1.15 -32.63 -13.11
N TRP A 179 -2.49 -32.55 -13.10
CA TRP A 179 -3.22 -31.70 -12.18
C TRP A 179 -3.95 -32.53 -11.12
N HIS A 180 -4.18 -31.92 -9.96
CA HIS A 180 -4.96 -32.45 -8.85
C HIS A 180 -5.93 -31.37 -8.36
N ASP A 181 -7.18 -31.72 -8.11
CA ASP A 181 -8.17 -30.82 -7.52
C ASP A 181 -8.47 -31.14 -6.05
N ALA A 182 -9.19 -30.22 -5.39
CA ALA A 182 -9.56 -30.35 -3.97
C ALA A 182 -10.55 -31.50 -3.67
N ALA A 183 -11.16 -32.11 -4.69
CA ALA A 183 -11.98 -33.31 -4.55
C ALA A 183 -11.17 -34.60 -4.68
N GLY A 184 -9.86 -34.51 -4.95
CA GLY A 184 -8.97 -35.64 -5.12
C GLY A 184 -8.98 -36.23 -6.54
N LYS A 185 -9.61 -35.56 -7.51
CA LYS A 185 -9.52 -35.95 -8.91
C LYS A 185 -8.19 -35.49 -9.50
N SER A 186 -7.68 -36.24 -10.46
CA SER A 186 -6.46 -35.89 -11.19
C SER A 186 -6.51 -36.43 -12.61
N SER A 187 -5.83 -35.75 -13.54
CA SER A 187 -5.60 -36.23 -14.90
C SER A 187 -4.24 -35.78 -15.42
N SER A 188 -3.71 -36.52 -16.38
CA SER A 188 -2.51 -36.13 -17.13
C SER A 188 -2.89 -35.39 -18.41
N TYR A 189 -1.93 -34.65 -18.95
CA TYR A 189 -2.03 -33.92 -20.20
C TYR A 189 -0.65 -33.70 -20.81
N ARG A 190 -0.58 -33.52 -22.13
CA ARG A 190 0.65 -33.15 -22.83
C ARG A 190 0.77 -31.65 -22.97
N VAL A 191 1.99 -31.14 -22.88
CA VAL A 191 2.29 -29.71 -22.93
C VAL A 191 3.33 -29.43 -23.99
N VAL A 192 3.08 -28.41 -24.80
CA VAL A 192 4.08 -27.73 -25.62
C VAL A 192 4.12 -26.27 -25.17
N GLN A 193 5.26 -25.80 -24.69
CA GLN A 193 5.45 -24.42 -24.25
C GLN A 193 6.61 -23.77 -25.01
N THR A 194 6.45 -22.53 -25.46
CA THR A 194 7.53 -21.72 -26.04
C THR A 194 7.68 -20.42 -25.29
N ASN A 195 8.90 -20.13 -24.85
CA ASN A 195 9.27 -18.89 -24.19
C ASN A 195 10.22 -18.11 -25.11
N ALA A 196 9.79 -16.97 -25.64
CA ALA A 196 10.54 -16.19 -26.62
C ALA A 196 10.84 -14.79 -26.08
N ALA A 197 12.12 -14.40 -26.04
CA ALA A 197 12.49 -13.05 -25.64
C ALA A 197 11.97 -12.01 -26.67
N THR A 198 11.51 -10.87 -26.18
CA THR A 198 11.11 -9.71 -27.01
C THR A 198 12.05 -8.54 -26.73
N SER A 199 11.84 -7.40 -27.42
CA SER A 199 12.64 -6.19 -27.21
C SER A 199 12.55 -5.60 -25.80
N ASP A 200 11.47 -5.87 -25.10
CA ASP A 200 11.09 -5.24 -23.82
C ASP A 200 10.57 -6.26 -22.80
N GLY A 201 10.77 -7.55 -23.04
CA GLY A 201 10.09 -8.60 -22.29
C GLY A 201 10.34 -10.01 -22.82
N PHE A 202 9.32 -10.84 -22.69
CA PHE A 202 9.23 -12.14 -23.32
C PHE A 202 7.77 -12.57 -23.51
N ASP A 203 7.51 -13.39 -24.51
CA ASP A 203 6.24 -14.07 -24.71
C ASP A 203 6.33 -15.50 -24.21
N VAL A 204 5.27 -15.97 -23.53
CA VAL A 204 5.05 -17.38 -23.23
C VAL A 204 3.84 -17.84 -24.01
N THR A 205 4.00 -18.83 -24.87
CA THR A 205 2.88 -19.54 -25.50
C THR A 205 2.87 -20.98 -25.01
N PHE A 206 1.69 -21.51 -24.72
CA PHE A 206 1.56 -22.93 -24.42
C PHE A 206 0.32 -23.52 -25.06
N ARG A 207 0.36 -24.83 -25.21
CA ARG A 207 -0.75 -25.68 -25.63
C ARG A 207 -0.76 -26.91 -24.74
N HIS A 208 -1.88 -27.14 -24.07
CA HIS A 208 -2.19 -28.33 -23.28
C HIS A 208 -3.18 -29.19 -24.05
N ASP A 209 -2.81 -30.44 -24.32
CA ASP A 209 -3.67 -31.45 -24.93
C ASP A 209 -4.04 -32.47 -23.83
N PHE A 210 -5.28 -32.45 -23.37
CA PHE A 210 -5.77 -33.29 -22.28
C PHE A 210 -6.24 -34.67 -22.77
N ASP A 211 -6.19 -35.68 -21.90
CA ASP A 211 -6.59 -37.05 -22.21
C ASP A 211 -8.07 -37.20 -22.60
N ASP A 212 -8.92 -36.26 -22.17
CA ASP A 212 -10.34 -36.20 -22.56
C ASP A 212 -10.57 -35.58 -23.95
N GLY A 213 -9.50 -35.20 -24.65
CA GLY A 213 -9.53 -34.58 -25.97
C GLY A 213 -9.73 -33.07 -25.96
N SER A 214 -9.90 -32.45 -24.79
CA SER A 214 -9.92 -30.99 -24.68
C SER A 214 -8.52 -30.40 -24.92
N VAL A 215 -8.50 -29.16 -25.42
CA VAL A 215 -7.27 -28.41 -25.71
C VAL A 215 -7.40 -27.04 -25.08
N VAL A 216 -6.34 -26.62 -24.38
CA VAL A 216 -6.22 -25.25 -23.85
C VAL A 216 -4.92 -24.66 -24.36
N ASP A 217 -4.99 -23.52 -25.03
CA ASP A 217 -3.84 -22.75 -25.44
C ASP A 217 -3.95 -21.29 -25.00
N ALA A 218 -2.80 -20.67 -24.74
CA ALA A 218 -2.76 -19.26 -24.41
C ALA A 218 -1.42 -18.64 -24.81
N ARG A 219 -1.44 -17.31 -24.95
CA ARG A 219 -0.26 -16.46 -25.06
C ARG A 219 -0.26 -15.44 -23.94
N PHE A 220 0.85 -15.34 -23.24
CA PHE A 220 1.12 -14.32 -22.23
C PHE A 220 2.25 -13.41 -22.72
N ALA A 221 1.99 -12.11 -22.70
CA ALA A 221 3.00 -11.09 -22.93
C ALA A 221 3.54 -10.63 -21.56
N MET A 222 4.84 -10.80 -21.35
CA MET A 222 5.53 -10.48 -20.09
C MET A 222 6.47 -9.30 -20.33
N THR A 223 6.06 -8.08 -19.97
CA THR A 223 6.83 -6.86 -20.24
C THR A 223 7.63 -6.44 -19.01
N TRP A 224 8.94 -6.22 -19.15
CA TRP A 224 9.78 -5.74 -18.07
C TRP A 224 9.35 -4.34 -17.60
N ILE A 225 9.16 -4.18 -16.29
CA ILE A 225 8.85 -2.89 -15.67
C ILE A 225 9.96 -2.41 -14.71
N ALA A 226 10.83 -3.33 -14.30
CA ALA A 226 12.06 -3.06 -13.56
C ALA A 226 13.03 -4.26 -13.77
N PRO A 227 14.31 -4.16 -13.37
CA PRO A 227 15.19 -5.33 -13.34
C PRO A 227 14.53 -6.48 -12.58
N HIS A 228 14.53 -7.67 -13.18
CA HIS A 228 13.90 -8.88 -12.64
C HIS A 228 12.38 -8.87 -12.51
N VAL A 229 11.67 -7.76 -12.75
CA VAL A 229 10.22 -7.65 -12.51
C VAL A 229 9.48 -7.31 -13.80
N PHE A 230 8.40 -8.03 -14.08
CA PHE A 230 7.57 -7.86 -15.27
C PHE A 230 6.08 -7.77 -14.93
N ARG A 231 5.32 -7.13 -15.82
CA ARG A 231 3.84 -7.18 -15.86
C ARG A 231 3.39 -8.25 -16.84
N LEU A 232 2.23 -8.85 -16.59
CA LEU A 232 1.63 -9.90 -17.42
C LEU A 232 0.36 -9.39 -18.10
N GLU A 233 0.28 -9.59 -19.41
CA GLU A 233 -0.89 -9.32 -20.24
C GLU A 233 -1.28 -10.57 -21.04
N VAL A 234 -2.58 -10.71 -21.34
CA VAL A 234 -3.11 -11.74 -22.23
C VAL A 234 -3.64 -11.04 -23.48
N PRO A 235 -2.88 -11.01 -24.59
CA PRO A 235 -3.32 -10.36 -25.81
C PRO A 235 -4.67 -10.92 -26.29
N GLY A 236 -5.66 -10.05 -26.48
CA GLY A 236 -6.99 -10.44 -26.97
C GLY A 236 -7.97 -10.95 -25.91
N ALA A 237 -7.67 -10.82 -24.62
CA ALA A 237 -8.61 -11.19 -23.55
C ALA A 237 -9.90 -10.32 -23.55
N PRO A 238 -11.08 -10.90 -23.28
CA PRO A 238 -12.32 -10.14 -23.13
C PRO A 238 -12.25 -9.23 -21.90
N GLY A 239 -12.35 -7.91 -22.08
CA GLY A 239 -12.34 -6.92 -20.98
C GLY A 239 -11.28 -5.83 -21.05
N GLY A 240 -10.39 -5.85 -22.05
CA GLY A 240 -9.44 -4.77 -22.36
C GLY A 240 -7.97 -5.17 -22.34
N ASN A 241 -7.11 -4.39 -23.01
CA ASN A 241 -5.65 -4.60 -23.12
C ASN A 241 -4.88 -4.16 -21.86
N GLY A 242 -5.41 -4.45 -20.67
CA GLY A 242 -4.79 -4.09 -19.39
C GLY A 242 -3.93 -5.23 -18.81
N PRO A 243 -3.00 -4.90 -17.89
CA PRO A 243 -2.24 -5.92 -17.17
C PRO A 243 -3.18 -6.71 -16.26
N ILE A 244 -3.04 -8.03 -16.26
CA ILE A 244 -3.84 -8.92 -15.41
C ILE A 244 -3.03 -9.54 -14.27
N GLY A 245 -1.73 -9.27 -14.22
CA GLY A 245 -0.79 -9.91 -13.32
C GLY A 245 0.60 -9.27 -13.32
N ASN A 246 1.46 -9.78 -12.44
CA ASN A 246 2.87 -9.42 -12.37
C ASN A 246 3.70 -10.67 -12.04
N GLY A 247 5.00 -10.57 -12.26
CA GLY A 247 5.93 -11.62 -11.89
C GLY A 247 7.37 -11.15 -11.83
N TYR A 248 8.26 -12.10 -11.57
CA TYR A 248 9.67 -11.88 -11.45
C TYR A 248 10.52 -13.03 -11.99
N VAL A 249 11.80 -12.74 -12.26
CA VAL A 249 12.83 -13.72 -12.64
C VAL A 249 14.08 -13.58 -11.78
N PHE A 250 14.44 -14.63 -11.04
CA PHE A 250 15.67 -14.69 -10.23
C PHE A 250 16.33 -16.06 -10.35
N GLY A 251 17.63 -16.11 -10.64
CA GLY A 251 18.47 -17.29 -10.40
C GLY A 251 17.93 -18.62 -10.97
N GLY A 252 17.40 -18.63 -12.19
CA GLY A 252 16.81 -19.82 -12.81
C GLY A 252 15.36 -20.12 -12.41
N TYR A 253 14.72 -19.22 -11.65
CA TYR A 253 13.30 -19.23 -11.34
C TYR A 253 12.56 -18.08 -12.03
N CYS A 254 11.38 -18.37 -12.57
CA CYS A 254 10.41 -17.38 -13.02
C CYS A 254 9.13 -17.63 -12.23
N HIS A 255 8.49 -16.60 -11.68
CA HIS A 255 7.22 -16.75 -10.97
C HIS A 255 6.31 -15.60 -11.33
N TYR A 256 5.03 -15.88 -11.52
CA TYR A 256 4.02 -14.86 -11.74
C TYR A 256 2.67 -15.29 -11.21
N HIS A 257 1.83 -14.29 -11.03
CA HIS A 257 0.42 -14.47 -10.70
C HIS A 257 -0.44 -13.60 -11.61
N MET A 258 -1.69 -14.02 -11.83
CA MET A 258 -2.66 -13.32 -12.66
C MET A 258 -4.08 -13.55 -12.17
N ARG A 259 -4.98 -12.63 -12.52
CA ARG A 259 -6.42 -12.78 -12.30
C ARG A 259 -7.14 -12.97 -13.63
N VAL A 260 -7.84 -14.09 -13.78
CA VAL A 260 -8.65 -14.43 -14.97
C VAL A 260 -10.10 -14.58 -14.53
N GLY A 261 -10.95 -13.60 -14.87
CA GLY A 261 -12.30 -13.52 -14.33
C GLY A 261 -12.28 -13.40 -12.80
N GLU A 262 -12.95 -14.32 -12.11
CA GLU A 262 -12.96 -14.41 -10.64
C GLU A 262 -11.84 -15.30 -10.07
N SER A 263 -11.03 -15.92 -10.93
CA SER A 263 -9.99 -16.86 -10.53
C SER A 263 -8.65 -16.16 -10.37
N PHE A 264 -7.93 -16.48 -9.29
CA PHE A 264 -6.53 -16.13 -9.12
C PHE A 264 -5.68 -17.34 -9.50
N VAL A 265 -4.70 -17.12 -10.36
CA VAL A 265 -3.79 -18.14 -10.89
C VAL A 265 -2.36 -17.74 -10.57
N GLU A 266 -1.55 -18.68 -10.12
CA GLU A 266 -0.10 -18.52 -9.96
C GLU A 266 0.65 -19.62 -10.70
N ALA A 267 1.85 -19.31 -11.19
CA ALA A 267 2.74 -20.28 -11.79
C ALA A 267 4.20 -19.95 -11.47
N SER A 268 5.00 -21.01 -11.29
CA SER A 268 6.43 -20.97 -11.00
C SER A 268 7.17 -21.90 -11.94
N TYR A 269 8.26 -21.41 -12.51
CA TYR A 269 9.14 -22.16 -13.40
C TYR A 269 10.48 -22.36 -12.70
N ARG A 270 11.08 -23.53 -12.90
CA ARG A 270 12.45 -23.83 -12.51
C ARG A 270 13.21 -24.43 -13.69
N ALA A 271 14.19 -23.70 -14.20
CA ALA A 271 15.07 -24.18 -15.26
C ALA A 271 16.21 -25.04 -14.66
N THR A 272 16.42 -26.24 -15.21
CA THR A 272 17.50 -27.14 -14.80
C THR A 272 18.14 -27.79 -16.04
N GLY A 273 19.19 -27.17 -16.57
CA GLY A 273 19.81 -27.60 -17.83
C GLY A 273 18.80 -27.54 -18.99
N ASP A 274 18.54 -28.67 -19.63
CA ASP A 274 17.55 -28.79 -20.73
C ASP A 274 16.12 -29.04 -20.24
N ALA A 275 15.88 -29.08 -18.93
CA ALA A 275 14.56 -29.28 -18.35
C ALA A 275 13.94 -27.97 -17.84
N LEU A 276 12.63 -27.87 -18.01
CA LEU A 276 11.79 -26.82 -17.43
C LEU A 276 10.71 -27.49 -16.59
N GLU A 277 10.73 -27.27 -15.29
CA GLU A 277 9.63 -27.66 -14.43
C GLU A 277 8.69 -26.47 -14.25
N VAL A 278 7.40 -26.71 -14.42
CA VAL A 278 6.35 -25.71 -14.20
C VAL A 278 5.42 -26.23 -13.12
N PHE A 279 5.08 -25.38 -12.16
CA PHE A 279 4.13 -25.66 -11.10
C PHE A 279 3.15 -24.50 -11.03
N GLY A 280 1.90 -24.76 -10.73
CA GLY A 280 0.95 -23.68 -10.55
C GLY A 280 -0.29 -24.09 -9.80
N SER A 281 -1.08 -23.09 -9.45
CA SER A 281 -2.39 -23.29 -8.84
C SER A 281 -3.39 -22.27 -9.34
N SER A 282 -4.67 -22.65 -9.28
CA SER A 282 -5.80 -21.76 -9.50
C SER A 282 -6.79 -21.93 -8.36
N THR A 283 -7.34 -20.81 -7.89
CA THR A 283 -8.40 -20.83 -6.86
C THR A 283 -9.63 -21.63 -7.28
N ARG A 284 -9.86 -21.79 -8.59
CA ARG A 284 -11.03 -22.46 -9.17
C ARG A 284 -10.70 -23.14 -10.51
N ASN A 285 -11.17 -24.37 -10.71
CA ASN A 285 -11.32 -25.03 -12.01
C ASN A 285 -12.75 -24.79 -12.57
N ALA A 286 -13.13 -25.50 -13.65
CA ALA A 286 -14.46 -25.38 -14.25
C ALA A 286 -15.60 -25.79 -13.30
N GLU A 287 -15.33 -26.69 -12.36
CA GLU A 287 -16.23 -27.13 -11.30
C GLU A 287 -16.18 -26.23 -10.04
N GLY A 288 -15.39 -25.16 -10.05
CA GLY A 288 -15.26 -24.22 -8.95
C GLY A 288 -14.36 -24.67 -7.79
N LEU A 289 -13.58 -25.74 -7.97
CA LEU A 289 -12.68 -26.32 -6.98
C LEU A 289 -11.26 -25.78 -7.12
N TYR A 290 -10.52 -25.69 -6.00
CA TYR A 290 -9.08 -25.39 -6.05
C TYR A 290 -8.35 -26.50 -6.81
N ILE A 291 -7.41 -26.10 -7.67
CA ILE A 291 -6.63 -26.99 -8.52
C ILE A 291 -5.16 -26.59 -8.49
N ALA A 292 -4.28 -27.58 -8.46
CA ALA A 292 -2.84 -27.40 -8.58
C ALA A 292 -2.26 -28.37 -9.61
N TRP A 293 -1.18 -28.00 -10.27
CA TRP A 293 -0.54 -28.84 -11.27
C TRP A 293 0.98 -28.76 -11.21
N ARG A 294 1.61 -29.78 -11.81
CA ARG A 294 3.03 -29.85 -12.07
C ARG A 294 3.25 -30.38 -13.48
N GLU A 295 4.21 -29.80 -14.17
CA GLU A 295 4.67 -30.20 -15.49
C GLU A 295 6.18 -30.44 -15.48
N THR A 296 6.62 -31.42 -16.25
CA THR A 296 8.04 -31.70 -16.48
C THR A 296 8.29 -31.66 -17.98
N LEU A 297 8.93 -30.59 -18.44
CA LEU A 297 9.17 -30.33 -19.85
C LEU A 297 10.66 -30.48 -20.18
N ARG A 298 10.96 -30.88 -21.41
CA ARG A 298 12.31 -30.92 -21.97
C ARG A 298 12.38 -30.04 -23.19
N ARG A 299 13.50 -29.33 -23.32
CA ARG A 299 13.83 -28.53 -24.49
C ARG A 299 13.87 -29.42 -25.74
N ASP A 300 13.19 -28.96 -26.79
CA ASP A 300 13.24 -29.54 -28.13
C ASP A 300 14.58 -29.29 -28.84
#